data_AF-A0A957P2W1-F1
#
_entry.id   AF-A0A957P2W1-F1
#
_cell.length_a   1.000
_cell.length_b   1.000
_cell.length_c   1.000
_cell.angle_alpha   90.00
_cell.angle_beta   90.00
_cell.angle_gamma   90.00
#
_symmetry.space_group_name_H-M   'P 1'
#
loop_
_entity.id
_entity.type
_entity.pdbx_description
1 polymer ?
#
loop_
_entity_poly.entity_id
_entity_poly.type
_entity_poly.pdbx_seq_one_letter_code
_entity_poly.pdbx_strand_id
1 'polypeptide(L)'
;AQLAQIGVTPQEIDHIIISHLHFDHFNGLTHQQDGQFVPSFANAVVHIGQADWLAAQPKIETADSLEAHTLGVLQQQGRIHPVNGDYALGDAVQILASPGETPGHQTVKLSAGGQTLYCIGDL
;
A
#
# COMPACT_ATOMS: atom_id res chain seq x y z
N ALA A 1 17.29 -3.10 -8.66
CA ALA A 1 16.06 -3.25 -7.87
C ALA A 1 16.01 -4.66 -7.28
N GLN A 2 15.53 -4.83 -6.04
CA GLN A 2 15.56 -6.13 -5.33
C GLN A 2 14.59 -7.15 -5.92
N LEU A 3 13.42 -6.75 -6.42
CA LEU A 3 12.46 -7.66 -7.08
C LEU A 3 13.08 -8.40 -8.28
N ALA A 4 13.90 -7.71 -9.08
CA ALA A 4 14.58 -8.32 -10.22
C ALA A 4 15.56 -9.44 -9.81
N GLN A 5 16.08 -9.42 -8.58
CA GLN A 5 16.98 -10.47 -8.08
C GLN A 5 16.25 -11.79 -7.82
N ILE A 6 14.92 -11.74 -7.63
CA ILE A 6 14.06 -12.92 -7.50
C ILE A 6 13.26 -13.21 -8.79
N GLY A 7 13.58 -12.54 -9.89
CA GLY A 7 12.93 -12.75 -11.19
C GLY A 7 11.51 -12.19 -11.30
N VAL A 8 11.12 -11.28 -10.40
CA VAL A 8 9.79 -10.64 -10.41
C VAL A 8 9.90 -9.21 -10.94
N THR A 9 9.03 -8.87 -11.88
CA THR A 9 8.85 -7.52 -12.41
C THR A 9 7.75 -6.77 -11.65
N PRO A 10 7.80 -5.44 -11.55
CA PRO A 10 6.74 -4.67 -10.90
C PRO A 10 5.34 -4.87 -11.53
N GLN A 11 5.29 -5.21 -12.81
CA GLN A 11 4.04 -5.47 -13.54
C GLN A 11 3.36 -6.78 -13.12
N GLU A 12 4.09 -7.71 -12.51
CA GLU A 12 3.54 -8.98 -12.00
C GLU A 12 2.89 -8.83 -10.60
N ILE A 13 2.90 -7.64 -10.02
CA ILE A 13 2.30 -7.39 -8.70
C ILE A 13 0.84 -6.95 -8.86
N ASP A 14 -0.08 -7.78 -8.36
CA ASP A 14 -1.53 -7.53 -8.40
C ASP A 14 -2.05 -6.78 -7.17
N HIS A 15 -1.41 -6.97 -6.01
CA HIS A 15 -1.82 -6.39 -4.74
C HIS A 15 -0.63 -5.87 -3.96
N ILE A 16 -0.78 -4.67 -3.41
CA ILE A 16 0.16 -4.08 -2.46
C ILE A 16 -0.63 -3.74 -1.20
N ILE A 17 -0.15 -4.18 -0.05
CA ILE A 17 -0.75 -3.85 1.25
C ILE A 17 0.24 -2.93 1.95
N ILE A 18 -0.19 -1.71 2.23
CA ILE A 18 0.59 -0.73 2.98
C ILE A 18 0.22 -0.86 4.45
N SER A 19 1.20 -1.18 5.32
CA SER A 19 0.96 -1.32 6.75
C SER A 19 0.43 -0.02 7.36
N HIS A 20 1.05 1.11 7.04
CA HIS A 20 0.63 2.46 7.44
C HIS A 20 1.25 3.53 6.54
N LEU A 21 0.74 4.76 6.58
CA LEU A 21 1.18 5.84 5.68
C LEU A 21 2.35 6.68 6.22
N HIS A 22 3.43 6.03 6.67
CA HIS A 22 4.73 6.70 6.77
C HIS A 22 5.48 6.68 5.44
N PHE A 23 6.27 7.73 5.19
CA PHE A 23 6.84 8.02 3.88
C PHE A 23 7.67 6.87 3.31
N ASP A 24 8.39 6.16 4.17
CA ASP A 24 9.25 5.02 3.83
C ASP A 24 8.46 3.78 3.40
N HIS A 25 7.16 3.71 3.69
CA HIS A 25 6.28 2.60 3.30
C HIS A 25 5.53 2.86 1.99
N PHE A 26 5.13 4.11 1.69
CA PHE A 26 4.32 4.39 0.49
C PHE A 26 5.03 5.16 -0.63
N ASN A 27 6.17 5.81 -0.38
CA ASN A 27 6.86 6.62 -1.40
C ASN A 27 7.30 5.81 -2.63
N GLY A 28 7.57 4.50 -2.47
CA GLY A 28 7.96 3.63 -3.58
C GLY A 28 6.83 3.28 -4.56
N LEU A 29 5.58 3.64 -4.26
CA LEU A 29 4.40 3.31 -5.08
C LEU A 29 4.38 4.01 -6.44
N THR A 30 5.10 5.13 -6.57
CA THR A 30 5.27 5.86 -7.83
C THR A 30 6.74 6.20 -8.06
N HIS A 31 7.08 6.47 -9.31
CA HIS A 31 8.37 7.02 -9.69
C HIS A 31 8.20 8.10 -10.75
N GLN A 32 9.23 8.92 -10.95
CA GLN A 32 9.23 9.89 -12.03
C GLN A 32 9.60 9.23 -13.36
N GLN A 33 8.77 9.48 -14.37
CA GLN A 33 9.02 9.15 -15.76
C GLN A 33 8.61 10.35 -16.62
N ASP A 34 9.53 10.85 -17.45
CA ASP A 34 9.29 11.98 -18.36
C ASP A 34 8.72 13.24 -17.67
N GLY A 35 9.18 13.51 -16.44
CA GLY A 35 8.75 14.67 -15.65
C GLY A 35 7.35 14.53 -15.00
N GLN A 36 6.76 13.33 -15.04
CA GLN A 36 5.47 13.01 -14.41
C GLN A 36 5.65 11.87 -13.40
N PHE A 37 4.82 11.85 -12.35
CA PHE A 37 4.76 10.70 -11.46
C PHE A 37 3.83 9.63 -12.04
N VAL A 38 4.34 8.40 -12.15
CA VAL A 38 3.61 7.25 -12.65
C VAL A 38 3.70 6.09 -11.66
N PRO A 39 2.70 5.17 -11.62
CA PRO A 39 2.76 4.01 -10.74
C PRO A 39 3.99 3.14 -11.01
N SER A 40 4.70 2.77 -9.95
CA SER A 40 5.77 1.77 -10.03
C SER A 40 5.23 0.37 -10.33
N PHE A 41 3.99 0.09 -9.89
CA PHE A 41 3.33 -1.19 -10.02
C PHE A 41 2.03 -1.02 -10.81
N ALA A 42 2.14 -1.03 -12.14
CA ALA A 42 1.08 -0.62 -13.06
C ALA A 42 -0.18 -1.51 -13.06
N ASN A 43 -0.18 -2.67 -12.40
CA ASN A 43 -1.34 -3.56 -12.31
C ASN A 43 -1.92 -3.64 -10.89
N ALA A 44 -1.20 -3.13 -9.88
CA ALA A 44 -1.54 -3.35 -8.50
C ALA A 44 -2.76 -2.54 -8.04
N VAL A 45 -3.58 -3.18 -7.20
CA VAL A 45 -4.49 -2.52 -6.25
C VAL A 45 -3.75 -2.31 -4.93
N VAL A 46 -3.80 -1.08 -4.41
CA VAL A 46 -3.12 -0.69 -3.17
C VAL A 46 -4.13 -0.64 -2.03
N HIS A 47 -3.97 -1.51 -1.06
CA HIS A 47 -4.77 -1.60 0.16
C HIS A 47 -4.16 -0.70 1.24
N ILE A 48 -4.97 0.18 1.82
CA ILE A 48 -4.56 1.16 2.83
C ILE A 48 -5.63 1.18 3.92
N GLY A 49 -5.25 1.21 5.20
CA GLY A 49 -6.21 1.38 6.29
C GLY A 49 -7.03 2.66 6.14
N GLN A 50 -8.35 2.55 6.30
CA GLN A 50 -9.28 3.64 5.99
C GLN A 50 -8.98 4.92 6.79
N ALA A 51 -8.57 4.81 8.05
CA ALA A 51 -8.28 5.98 8.87
C ALA A 51 -7.05 6.76 8.35
N ASP A 52 -5.99 6.06 7.94
CA ASP A 52 -4.80 6.68 7.33
C ASP A 52 -5.15 7.28 5.97
N TRP A 53 -5.93 6.56 5.16
CA TRP A 53 -6.41 7.06 3.87
C TRP A 53 -7.18 8.39 4.00
N LEU A 54 -8.07 8.49 4.99
CA LEU A 54 -8.81 9.71 5.30
C LEU A 54 -7.89 10.83 5.79
N ALA A 55 -6.91 10.51 6.65
CA ALA A 55 -5.94 11.48 7.16
C ALA A 55 -5.02 12.03 6.05
N ALA A 56 -4.76 11.26 4.99
CA ALA A 56 -3.96 11.68 3.84
C ALA A 56 -4.69 12.62 2.87
N GLN A 57 -6.03 12.63 2.83
CA GLN A 57 -6.81 13.39 1.83
C GLN A 57 -6.41 14.88 1.73
N PRO A 58 -6.27 15.64 2.84
CA PRO A 58 -5.91 17.06 2.73
C PRO A 58 -4.54 17.30 2.08
N LYS A 59 -3.60 16.36 2.27
CA LYS A 59 -2.27 16.45 1.68
C LYS A 59 -2.28 16.07 0.20
N ILE A 60 -3.13 15.13 -0.21
CA ILE A 60 -3.34 14.79 -1.62
C ILE A 60 -3.83 16.02 -2.41
N GLU A 61 -4.63 16.88 -1.80
CA GLU A 61 -5.09 18.15 -2.40
C GLU A 61 -4.02 19.26 -2.42
N THR A 62 -2.93 19.09 -1.65
CA THR A 62 -1.84 20.05 -1.62
C THR A 62 -0.88 19.77 -2.78
N ALA A 63 -0.82 20.70 -3.74
CA ALA A 63 0.09 20.59 -4.87
C ALA A 63 1.55 20.35 -4.43
N ASP A 64 2.26 19.55 -5.21
CA ASP A 64 3.66 19.15 -4.98
C ASP A 64 3.94 18.36 -3.69
N SER A 65 2.92 17.97 -2.92
CA SER A 65 3.11 17.09 -1.76
C SER A 65 3.53 15.68 -2.19
N LEU A 66 4.18 14.95 -1.29
CA LEU A 66 4.52 13.55 -1.52
C LEU A 66 3.25 12.72 -1.77
N GLU A 67 2.20 12.96 -0.98
CA GLU A 67 0.91 12.27 -1.10
C GLU A 67 0.23 12.57 -2.43
N ALA A 68 0.28 13.81 -2.94
CA ALA A 68 -0.26 14.16 -4.26
C ALA A 68 0.48 13.41 -5.38
N HIS A 69 1.81 13.34 -5.29
CA HIS A 69 2.67 12.64 -6.27
C HIS A 69 2.58 11.11 -6.22
N THR A 70 2.08 10.54 -5.13
CA THR A 70 2.00 9.09 -4.92
C THR A 70 0.54 8.62 -4.88
N LEU A 71 -0.11 8.81 -3.75
CA LEU A 71 -1.46 8.41 -3.44
C LEU A 71 -2.49 9.09 -4.35
N GLY A 72 -2.30 10.37 -4.68
CA GLY A 72 -3.14 11.11 -5.60
C GLY A 72 -3.12 10.54 -7.02
N VAL A 73 -1.94 10.20 -7.53
CA VAL A 73 -1.77 9.52 -8.84
C VAL A 73 -2.51 8.19 -8.86
N LEU A 74 -2.36 7.38 -7.80
CA LEU A 74 -3.04 6.09 -7.69
C LEU A 74 -4.57 6.23 -7.54
N GLN A 75 -5.03 7.25 -6.81
CA GLN A 75 -6.45 7.56 -6.64
C GLN A 75 -7.10 7.92 -7.96
N GLN A 76 -6.46 8.78 -8.76
CA GLN A 76 -6.97 9.17 -10.10
C GLN A 76 -7.10 7.98 -11.05
N GLN A 77 -6.29 6.93 -10.84
CA GLN A 77 -6.35 5.68 -11.61
C GLN A 77 -7.28 4.62 -10.99
N GLY A 78 -7.98 4.93 -9.89
CA GLY A 78 -8.88 3.98 -9.21
C GLY A 78 -8.17 2.80 -8.55
N ARG A 79 -6.90 2.95 -8.16
CA ARG A 79 -6.06 1.86 -7.62
C ARG A 79 -6.05 1.76 -6.10
N ILE A 80 -6.62 2.74 -5.39
CA ILE A 80 -6.68 2.73 -3.93
C ILE A 80 -7.90 1.95 -3.46
N HIS A 81 -7.68 0.99 -2.57
CA HIS A 81 -8.71 0.27 -1.83
C HIS A 81 -8.59 0.57 -0.33
N PRO A 82 -9.38 1.51 0.21
CA PRO A 82 -9.41 1.77 1.64
C PRO A 82 -10.03 0.59 2.40
N VAL A 83 -9.31 0.03 3.36
CA VAL A 83 -9.72 -1.12 4.16
C VAL A 83 -10.23 -0.66 5.52
N ASN A 84 -11.48 -1.00 5.85
CA ASN A 84 -12.09 -0.70 7.14
C ASN A 84 -12.12 -1.94 8.04
N GLY A 85 -11.28 -1.95 9.08
CA GLY A 85 -11.16 -3.13 9.95
C GLY A 85 -10.37 -4.27 9.27
N ASP A 86 -10.79 -5.49 9.55
CA ASP A 86 -10.17 -6.69 8.98
C ASP A 86 -10.69 -6.98 7.56
N TYR A 87 -9.83 -7.47 6.69
CA TYR A 87 -10.16 -7.80 5.31
C TYR A 87 -9.46 -9.07 4.84
N ALA A 88 -10.22 -10.01 4.29
CA ALA A 88 -9.70 -11.23 3.71
C ALA A 88 -9.38 -11.02 2.23
N LEU A 89 -8.12 -11.23 1.85
CA LEU A 89 -7.66 -11.21 0.47
C LEU A 89 -7.42 -12.66 0.01
N GLY A 90 -8.50 -13.30 -0.43
CA GLY A 90 -8.52 -14.74 -0.69
C GLY A 90 -8.41 -15.57 0.61
N ASP A 91 -7.95 -16.81 0.48
CA ASP A 91 -7.95 -17.76 1.61
C ASP A 91 -6.70 -17.66 2.50
N ALA A 92 -5.57 -17.24 1.92
CA ALA A 92 -4.26 -17.29 2.58
C ALA A 92 -3.85 -15.97 3.25
N VAL A 93 -4.41 -14.83 2.82
CA VAL A 93 -3.98 -13.50 3.26
C VAL A 93 -5.12 -12.80 4.00
N GLN A 94 -4.86 -12.39 5.24
CA GLN A 94 -5.75 -11.53 6.02
C GLN A 94 -5.03 -10.22 6.35
N ILE A 95 -5.66 -9.10 6.04
CA ILE A 95 -5.29 -7.79 6.55
C ILE A 95 -6.04 -7.62 7.87
N LEU A 96 -5.31 -7.38 8.94
CA LEU A 96 -5.86 -7.23 10.29
C LEU A 96 -5.66 -5.77 10.73
N ALA A 97 -6.71 -5.13 11.19
CA ALA A 97 -6.59 -3.81 11.78
C ALA A 97 -5.77 -3.89 13.07
N SER A 98 -4.71 -3.10 13.14
CA SER A 98 -3.82 -3.02 14.31
C SER A 98 -3.51 -1.56 14.62
N PRO A 99 -4.54 -0.73 14.89
CA PRO A 99 -4.35 0.70 15.14
C PRO A 99 -3.41 0.91 16.33
N GLY A 100 -2.44 1.81 16.15
CA GLY A 100 -1.32 2.01 17.07
C GLY A 100 -0.40 3.10 16.53
N GLU A 101 0.70 2.70 15.86
CA GLU A 101 1.67 3.60 15.23
C GLU A 101 0.99 4.67 14.37
N THR A 102 -0.01 4.27 13.58
CA THR A 102 -0.99 5.17 12.99
C THR A 102 -2.42 4.67 13.26
N PRO A 103 -3.45 5.55 13.18
CA PRO A 103 -4.84 5.14 13.35
C PRO A 103 -5.31 4.10 12.32
N GLY A 104 -4.71 4.08 11.13
CA GLY A 104 -4.99 3.13 10.07
C GLY A 104 -4.00 1.98 9.96
N HIS A 105 -3.10 1.80 10.93
CA HIS A 105 -2.08 0.75 10.87
C HIS A 105 -2.70 -0.66 10.71
N GLN A 106 -2.08 -1.49 9.88
CA GLN A 106 -2.53 -2.83 9.53
C GLN A 106 -1.39 -3.85 9.58
N THR A 107 -1.72 -5.05 10.04
CA THR A 107 -0.84 -6.23 10.05
C THR A 107 -1.32 -7.23 9.00
N VAL A 108 -0.39 -7.85 8.27
CA VAL A 108 -0.76 -8.93 7.33
C VAL A 108 -0.49 -10.27 7.98
N LYS A 109 -1.52 -11.11 8.07
CA LYS A 109 -1.42 -12.52 8.43
C LYS A 109 -1.44 -13.36 7.15
N LEU A 110 -0.40 -14.17 6.96
CA LEU A 110 -0.28 -15.13 5.88
C LEU A 110 -0.36 -16.54 6.46
N SER A 111 -1.27 -17.38 5.94
CA SER A 111 -1.41 -18.78 6.34
C SER A 111 -1.22 -19.70 5.14
N ALA A 112 -0.26 -20.61 5.21
CA ALA A 112 0.03 -21.59 4.16
C ALA A 112 0.70 -22.84 4.75
N GLY A 113 0.34 -24.04 4.26
CA GLY A 113 0.98 -25.29 4.68
C GLY A 113 0.90 -25.60 6.19
N GLY A 114 -0.16 -25.13 6.87
CA GLY A 114 -0.31 -25.26 8.32
C GLY A 114 0.56 -24.30 9.15
N GLN A 115 1.32 -23.42 8.50
CA GLN A 115 2.13 -22.38 9.14
C GLN A 115 1.43 -21.02 9.03
N THR A 116 1.78 -20.10 9.93
CA THR A 116 1.29 -18.71 9.90
C THR A 116 2.45 -17.75 10.13
N LEU A 117 2.53 -16.72 9.28
CA LEU A 117 3.46 -15.59 9.38
C LEU A 117 2.65 -14.31 9.59
N TYR A 118 3.14 -13.42 10.45
CA TYR A 118 2.62 -12.07 10.59
C TYR A 118 3.67 -11.06 10.12
N CYS A 119 3.31 -10.23 9.14
CA CYS A 119 4.07 -9.05 8.76
C CYS A 119 3.46 -7.86 9.52
N ILE A 120 4.15 -7.42 10.57
CA ILE A 120 3.59 -6.54 11.61
C ILE A 120 3.78 -5.04 11.35
N GLY A 121 4.39 -4.65 10.23
CA GLY A 121 4.76 -3.26 10.00
C GLY A 121 5.70 -2.78 11.10
N ASP A 122 5.34 -1.66 11.74
CA ASP A 122 6.16 -0.96 12.72
C ASP A 122 5.57 -1.07 14.15
N LEU A 123 4.85 -2.17 14.44
CA LEU A 123 4.35 -2.51 15.78
C LEU A 123 5.47 -2.77 16.82
#